data_AF-A0A949RVA6-F1
#
_entry.id   AF-A0A949RVA6-F1
#
_cell.length_a   1.000
_cell.length_b   1.000
_cell.length_c   1.000
_cell.angle_alpha   90.00
_cell.angle_beta   90.00
_cell.angle_gamma   90.00
#
_symmetry.space_group_name_H-M   'P 1'
#
loop_
_entity.id
_entity.type
_entity.pdbx_description
1 polymer ?
#
loop_
_entity_poly.entity_id
_entity_poly.type
_entity_poly.pdbx_seq_one_letter_code
_entity_poly.pdbx_strand_id
1 'polypeptide(L)'
;MHKLIILFDRPVDTAGFASGWQTFLRLAEQMPGLRRESVSLIEDALYVGSGPRPYKIHEFYFDDRAALDAALASAAGQQAGEWLHQFADGKFVLLIAPHQEATEKEFKKTVTQKKKARARSA
;
A
#
# COMPACT_ATOMS: atom_id res chain seq x y z
N MET A 1 1.93 8.90 -10.14
CA MET A 1 1.35 7.68 -9.54
C MET A 1 0.81 7.97 -8.15
N HIS A 2 -0.36 7.42 -7.84
CA HIS A 2 -0.95 7.40 -6.50
C HIS A 2 -1.17 5.95 -6.08
N LYS A 3 -1.24 5.70 -4.77
CA LYS A 3 -1.55 4.38 -4.25
C LYS A 3 -2.58 4.41 -3.13
N LEU A 4 -3.40 3.36 -3.09
CA LEU A 4 -4.19 2.96 -1.94
C LEU A 4 -3.35 1.99 -1.12
N ILE A 5 -3.28 2.17 0.20
CA ILE A 5 -2.54 1.32 1.12
C ILE A 5 -3.52 0.80 2.17
N ILE A 6 -3.50 -0.50 2.41
CA ILE A 6 -4.27 -1.18 3.45
C ILE A 6 -3.30 -1.80 4.43
N LEU A 7 -3.38 -1.40 5.70
CA LEU A 7 -2.68 -2.06 6.79
C LEU A 7 -3.69 -2.95 7.51
N PHE A 8 -3.47 -4.25 7.50
CA PHE A 8 -4.27 -5.20 8.25
C PHE A 8 -3.64 -5.45 9.60
N ASP A 9 -4.45 -5.45 10.66
CA ASP A 9 -4.02 -5.96 11.95
C ASP A 9 -3.97 -7.49 11.92
N ARG A 10 -3.36 -8.10 12.94
CA ARG A 10 -3.32 -9.56 13.03
C ARG A 10 -4.73 -10.11 13.27
N PRO A 11 -5.27 -10.96 12.37
CA PRO A 11 -6.59 -11.55 12.55
C PRO A 11 -6.56 -12.59 13.67
N VAL A 12 -7.70 -12.78 14.34
CA VAL A 12 -7.89 -13.86 15.32
C VAL A 12 -8.02 -15.20 14.60
N ASP A 13 -8.76 -15.24 13.49
CA ASP A 13 -8.87 -16.39 12.59
C ASP A 13 -8.04 -16.15 11.33
N THR A 14 -6.87 -16.78 11.26
CA THR A 14 -5.96 -16.65 10.12
C THR A 14 -6.47 -17.37 8.87
N ALA A 15 -7.22 -18.46 9.02
CA ALA A 15 -7.75 -19.23 7.89
C ALA A 15 -8.93 -18.50 7.24
N GLY A 16 -9.87 -18.01 8.05
CA GLY A 16 -10.96 -17.16 7.58
C GLY A 16 -10.44 -15.87 6.94
N PHE A 17 -9.43 -15.24 7.53
CA PHE A 17 -8.78 -14.08 6.93
C PHE A 17 -8.16 -14.40 5.57
N ALA A 18 -7.47 -15.53 5.41
CA ALA A 18 -6.86 -15.91 4.13
C ALA A 18 -7.91 -16.09 3.02
N SER A 19 -9.04 -16.76 3.33
CA SER A 19 -10.14 -16.94 2.39
C SER A 19 -10.84 -15.62 2.04
N GLY A 20 -11.13 -14.80 3.06
CA GLY A 20 -11.69 -13.46 2.89
C GLY A 20 -10.79 -12.57 2.05
N TRP A 21 -9.48 -12.61 2.29
CA TRP A 21 -8.49 -11.85 1.55
C TRP A 21 -8.39 -12.27 0.08
N GLN A 22 -8.47 -13.56 -0.26
CA GLN A 22 -8.53 -13.99 -1.66
C GLN A 22 -9.78 -13.49 -2.38
N THR A 23 -10.92 -13.49 -1.69
CA THR A 23 -12.17 -12.95 -2.25
C THR A 23 -12.08 -11.44 -2.45
N PHE A 24 -11.50 -10.72 -1.49
CA PHE A 24 -11.22 -9.30 -1.59
C PHE A 24 -10.37 -8.98 -2.81
N LEU A 25 -9.28 -9.73 -3.00
CA LEU A 25 -8.38 -9.56 -4.14
C LEU A 25 -9.09 -9.66 -5.47
N ARG A 26 -9.85 -10.75 -5.67
CA ARG A 26 -10.62 -10.97 -6.90
C ARG A 26 -11.56 -9.81 -7.22
N LEU A 27 -12.12 -9.14 -6.21
CA LEU A 27 -12.97 -7.96 -6.40
C LEU A 27 -12.13 -6.71 -6.70
N ALA A 28 -11.06 -6.48 -5.94
CA ALA A 28 -10.18 -5.32 -6.07
C ALA A 28 -9.43 -5.28 -7.41
N GLU A 29 -9.00 -6.42 -7.94
CA GLU A 29 -8.33 -6.54 -9.24
C GLU A 29 -9.21 -6.09 -10.43
N GLN A 30 -10.53 -6.03 -10.23
CA GLN A 30 -11.48 -5.55 -11.24
C GLN A 30 -11.62 -4.01 -11.25
N MET A 31 -10.96 -3.30 -10.33
CA MET A 31 -11.01 -1.84 -10.30
C MET A 31 -10.42 -1.23 -11.58
N PRO A 32 -11.10 -0.26 -12.22
CA PRO A 32 -10.59 0.36 -13.43
C PRO A 32 -9.32 1.16 -13.15
N GLY A 33 -8.37 1.12 -14.09
CA GLY A 33 -7.13 1.90 -13.97
C GLY A 33 -6.11 1.35 -12.97
N LEU A 34 -6.35 0.18 -12.38
CA LEU A 34 -5.35 -0.51 -11.57
C LEU A 34 -4.11 -0.82 -12.42
N ARG A 35 -2.93 -0.39 -11.96
CA ARG A 35 -1.65 -0.56 -12.66
C ARG A 35 -0.77 -1.63 -12.07
N ARG A 36 -0.81 -1.77 -10.75
CA ARG A 36 0.02 -2.70 -9.99
C ARG A 36 -0.63 -3.00 -8.66
N GLU A 37 -0.34 -4.18 -8.16
CA GLU A 37 -0.60 -4.61 -6.80
C GLU A 37 0.73 -4.97 -6.12
N SER A 38 0.87 -4.68 -4.83
CA SER A 38 1.92 -5.28 -3.99
C SER A 38 1.38 -5.72 -2.64
N VAL A 39 1.94 -6.82 -2.14
CA VAL A 39 1.59 -7.41 -0.85
C VAL A 39 2.86 -7.60 -0.05
N SER A 40 2.81 -7.22 1.22
CA SER A 40 3.90 -7.47 2.16
C SER A 40 3.34 -8.10 3.42
N LEU A 41 3.78 -9.32 3.71
CA LEU A 41 3.55 -9.92 5.01
C LEU A 41 4.60 -9.39 5.98
N ILE A 42 4.17 -8.92 7.15
CA ILE A 42 5.09 -8.33 8.13
C ILE A 42 5.68 -9.45 9.00
N GLU A 43 6.99 -9.64 8.88
CA GLU A 43 7.76 -10.59 9.68
C GLU A 43 8.08 -10.03 11.07
N ASP A 44 8.50 -8.76 11.14
CA ASP A 44 8.82 -8.07 12.39
C ASP A 44 8.47 -6.57 12.31
N ALA A 45 8.19 -5.96 13.46
CA ALA A 45 7.97 -4.53 13.59
C ALA A 45 8.87 -3.96 14.69
N LEU A 46 9.95 -3.30 14.26
CA LEU A 46 11.00 -2.75 15.11
C LEU A 46 10.48 -1.68 16.08
N TYR A 47 9.47 -0.90 15.68
CA TYR A 47 8.81 0.12 16.50
C TYR A 47 7.40 0.41 15.96
N VAL A 48 6.39 0.45 16.84
CA VAL A 48 4.97 0.70 16.47
C VAL A 48 4.28 1.79 17.31
N GLY A 49 5.01 2.42 18.24
CA GLY A 49 4.44 3.39 19.16
C GLY A 49 3.22 2.81 19.91
N SER A 50 2.14 3.59 20.01
CA SER A 50 0.87 3.18 20.62
C SER A 50 -0.13 2.56 19.64
N GLY A 51 0.24 2.39 18.36
CA GLY A 51 -0.64 1.85 17.33
C GLY A 51 -0.67 0.32 17.30
N PRO A 52 -1.65 -0.28 16.61
CA PRO A 52 -1.68 -1.73 16.40
C PRO A 52 -0.47 -2.16 15.56
N ARG A 53 0.02 -3.39 15.80
CA ARG A 53 1.10 -3.99 15.01
C ARG A 53 0.51 -4.46 13.67
N PRO A 54 0.99 -3.93 12.53
CA PRO A 54 0.51 -4.38 11.23
C PRO A 54 0.95 -5.84 11.00
N TYR A 55 0.04 -6.63 10.48
CA TYR A 55 0.26 -8.02 10.07
C TYR A 55 0.53 -8.13 8.57
N LYS A 56 -0.20 -7.36 7.77
CA LYS A 56 -0.07 -7.36 6.31
C LYS A 56 -0.24 -5.95 5.77
N ILE A 57 0.52 -5.60 4.75
CA ILE A 57 0.35 -4.39 3.93
C ILE A 57 -0.10 -4.83 2.55
N HIS A 58 -1.12 -4.15 2.02
CA HIS A 58 -1.60 -4.35 0.67
C HIS A 58 -1.67 -3.00 -0.05
N GLU A 59 -1.17 -2.92 -1.27
CA GLU A 59 -1.08 -1.67 -2.00
C GLU A 59 -1.57 -1.81 -3.44
N PHE A 60 -2.41 -0.88 -3.87
CA PHE A 60 -2.89 -0.76 -5.25
C PHE A 60 -2.40 0.54 -5.85
N TYR A 61 -1.84 0.48 -7.06
CA TYR A 61 -1.22 1.62 -7.72
C TYR A 61 -2.04 2.09 -8.91
N PHE A 62 -2.16 3.41 -9.05
CA PHE A 62 -2.88 4.10 -10.10
C PHE A 62 -2.00 5.21 -10.71
N ASP A 63 -2.31 5.63 -11.93
CA ASP A 63 -1.53 6.65 -12.64
C ASP A 63 -1.49 7.98 -11.88
N ASP A 64 -2.64 8.40 -11.35
CA ASP A 64 -2.82 9.63 -10.60
C ASP A 64 -3.97 9.52 -9.57
N ARG A 65 -4.25 10.62 -8.88
CA ARG A 65 -5.29 10.69 -7.86
C ARG A 65 -6.70 10.53 -8.43
N ALA A 66 -6.97 11.09 -9.61
CA ALA A 66 -8.29 11.03 -10.23
C ALA A 66 -8.62 9.59 -10.67
N ALA A 67 -7.64 8.87 -11.22
CA ALA A 67 -7.78 7.44 -11.54
C ALA A 67 -8.07 6.59 -10.30
N LEU A 68 -7.39 6.86 -9.18
CA LEU A 68 -7.66 6.18 -7.90
C LEU A 68 -9.08 6.47 -7.40
N ASP A 69 -9.48 7.75 -7.39
CA ASP A 69 -10.82 8.13 -6.91
C ASP A 69 -11.92 7.51 -7.77
N ALA A 70 -11.73 7.46 -9.11
CA ALA A 70 -12.64 6.78 -10.03
C ALA A 70 -12.68 5.25 -9.80
N ALA A 71 -11.54 4.64 -9.49
CA ALA A 71 -11.46 3.23 -9.14
C ALA A 71 -12.26 2.90 -7.88
N LEU A 72 -12.11 3.69 -6.82
CA LEU A 72 -12.87 3.53 -5.57
C LEU A 72 -14.38 3.75 -5.76
N ALA A 73 -14.77 4.70 -6.62
CA ALA A 73 -16.18 4.99 -6.92
C ALA A 73 -16.83 3.95 -7.86
N SER A 74 -16.04 3.09 -8.51
CA SER A 74 -16.56 2.06 -9.41
C SER A 74 -17.33 0.96 -8.68
N ALA A 75 -18.20 0.23 -9.40
CA ALA A 75 -18.93 -0.90 -8.82
C ALA A 75 -18.01 -1.97 -8.23
N ALA A 76 -16.85 -2.22 -8.85
CA ALA A 76 -15.83 -3.13 -8.33
C ALA A 76 -15.19 -2.59 -7.05
N GLY A 77 -14.85 -1.30 -7.01
CA GLY A 77 -14.29 -0.64 -5.85
C GLY A 77 -15.22 -0.64 -4.64
N GLN A 78 -16.51 -0.37 -4.86
CA GLN A 78 -17.53 -0.43 -3.80
C GLN A 78 -17.70 -1.86 -3.26
N GLN A 79 -17.83 -2.86 -4.14
CA GLN A 79 -17.91 -4.27 -3.71
C GLN A 79 -16.67 -4.74 -2.95
N ALA A 80 -15.48 -4.35 -3.43
CA ALA A 80 -14.23 -4.67 -2.74
C ALA A 80 -14.16 -4.00 -1.36
N GLY A 81 -14.59 -2.75 -1.24
CA GLY A 81 -14.66 -2.01 0.02
C GLY A 81 -15.66 -2.62 1.01
N GLU A 82 -16.87 -2.95 0.56
CA GLU A 82 -17.88 -3.63 1.38
C GLU A 82 -17.37 -4.96 1.90
N TRP A 83 -16.79 -5.78 1.03
CA TRP A 83 -16.21 -7.06 1.42
C TRP A 83 -15.02 -6.88 2.37
N LEU A 84 -14.16 -5.88 2.14
CA LEU A 84 -13.03 -5.53 3.01
C LEU A 84 -13.49 -5.28 4.45
N HIS A 85 -14.54 -4.48 4.62
CA HIS A 85 -15.12 -4.22 5.95
C HIS A 85 -15.64 -5.49 6.62
N GLN A 86 -16.28 -6.38 5.86
CA GLN A 86 -16.84 -7.63 6.37
C GLN A 86 -15.75 -8.62 6.81
N PHE A 87 -14.78 -8.94 5.95
CA PHE A 87 -13.82 -10.01 6.25
C PHE A 87 -12.72 -9.56 7.22
N ALA A 88 -12.39 -8.26 7.25
CA ALA A 88 -11.37 -7.71 8.15
C ALA A 88 -11.94 -7.33 9.53
N ASP A 89 -13.26 -7.46 9.75
CA ASP A 89 -13.92 -7.15 11.03
C ASP A 89 -13.57 -5.72 11.54
N GLY A 90 -13.44 -4.77 10.61
CA GLY A 90 -13.04 -3.39 10.89
C GLY A 90 -11.58 -3.20 11.35
N LYS A 91 -10.75 -4.24 11.39
CA LYS A 91 -9.36 -4.21 11.89
C LYS A 91 -8.35 -3.93 10.78
N PHE A 92 -8.48 -2.75 10.17
CA PHE A 92 -7.56 -2.28 9.15
C PHE A 92 -7.48 -0.75 9.11
N VAL A 93 -6.41 -0.25 8.52
CA VAL A 93 -6.22 1.16 8.21
C VAL A 93 -6.16 1.33 6.69
N LEU A 94 -6.89 2.33 6.17
CA LEU A 94 -6.91 2.67 4.76
C LEU A 94 -6.25 4.04 4.54
N LEU A 95 -5.26 4.12 3.67
CA LEU A 95 -4.49 5.33 3.38
C LEU A 95 -4.39 5.57 1.88
N ILE A 96 -4.36 6.83 1.48
CA ILE A 96 -4.01 7.24 0.11
C ILE A 96 -2.72 8.06 0.17
N ALA A 97 -1.79 7.77 -0.74
CA ALA A 97 -0.54 8.52 -0.82
C ALA A 97 -0.05 8.66 -2.27
N PRO A 98 0.68 9.74 -2.60
CA PRO A 98 1.49 9.76 -3.80
C PRO A 98 2.56 8.66 -3.71
N HIS A 99 2.77 7.91 -4.80
CA HIS A 99 3.86 6.95 -4.87
C HIS A 99 5.12 7.63 -5.41
N GLN A 100 6.20 7.52 -4.65
CA GLN A 100 7.53 7.97 -5.02
C GLN A 100 8.49 6.80 -4.84
N GLU A 101 9.39 6.63 -5.79
CA GLU A 101 10.46 5.63 -5.76
C GLU A 101 11.74 6.31 -6.22
N ALA A 102 12.86 6.00 -5.55
CA ALA A 102 14.18 6.43 -5.95
C ALA A 102 15.03 5.19 -6.24
N THR A 103 15.64 5.18 -7.41
CA THR A 103 16.54 4.11 -7.86
C THR A 103 17.95 4.32 -7.32
N GLU A 104 18.74 3.25 -7.33
CA GLU A 104 20.14 3.27 -6.87
C GLU A 104 21.00 4.34 -7.56
N LYS A 105 20.76 4.53 -8.86
CA LYS A 105 21.46 5.53 -9.66
C LYS A 105 21.18 6.94 -9.15
N GLU A 106 19.96 7.22 -8.71
CA GLU A 106 19.53 8.56 -8.28
C GLU A 106 20.14 8.96 -6.94
N PHE A 107 20.17 8.04 -5.96
CA PHE A 107 20.81 8.37 -4.68
C PHE A 107 22.35 8.32 -4.73
N LYS A 108 22.97 7.46 -5.55
CA LYS A 108 24.43 7.50 -5.79
C LYS A 108 24.89 8.79 -6.48
N LYS A 109 24.08 9.33 -7.40
CA LYS A 109 24.32 10.64 -8.04
C LYS A 109 24.33 11.76 -7.00
N THR A 110 23.36 11.76 -6.09
CA THR A 110 23.25 12.75 -5.01
C THR A 110 24.47 12.76 -4.08
N VAL A 111 24.98 11.58 -3.69
CA VAL A 111 26.19 11.45 -2.85
C VAL A 111 27.43 11.98 -3.56
N THR A 112 27.58 11.65 -4.84
CA THR A 112 28.74 12.08 -5.64
C THR A 112 28.76 13.59 -5.86
N GLN A 113 27.60 14.19 -6.10
CA GLN A 113 27.46 15.65 -6.24
C GLN A 113 27.75 16.39 -4.92
N LYS A 114 27.26 15.89 -3.78
CA LYS A 114 27.59 16.46 -2.46
C LYS A 114 29.09 16.40 -2.13
N LYS A 115 29.77 15.30 -2.46
CA LYS A 115 31.24 15.18 -2.29
C LYS A 115 32.00 16.19 -3.15
N LYS A 116 31.61 16.36 -4.42
CA LYS A 116 32.23 17.34 -5.33
C LYS A 116 32.00 18.80 -4.90
N ALA A 117 30.81 19.12 -4.38
CA ALA A 117 30.53 20.45 -3.85
C ALA A 117 31.39 20.78 -2.62
N ARG A 118 31.51 19.84 -1.67
CA ARG A 118 32.31 20.01 -0.45
C ARG A 118 33.81 20.15 -0.74
N ALA A 119 34.32 19.46 -1.76
CA ALA A 119 35.72 19.53 -2.19
C ALA A 119 36.07 20.80 -2.98
N ARG A 120 35.08 21.57 -3.46
CA ARG A 120 35.28 22.86 -4.14
C ARG A 120 35.16 24.07 -3.22
N SER A 121 34.62 23.85 -2.02
CA SER A 121 34.44 24.85 -0.97
C SER A 121 35.48 24.74 0.16
N ALA A 122 36.48 23.87 0.00
CA ALA A 122 37.64 23.69 0.89
C ALA A 122 38.90 23.99 0.08
#